data_AF-A0A1I8GQA6-F1
#
_entry.id   AF-A0A1I8GQA6-F1
#
_cell.length_a   1.000
_cell.length_b   1.000
_cell.length_c   1.000
_cell.angle_alpha   90.00
_cell.angle_beta   90.00
_cell.angle_gamma   90.00
#
_symmetry.space_group_name_H-M   'P 1'
#
loop_
_entity.id
_entity.type
_entity.pdbx_description
1 polymer ?
#
loop_
_entity_poly.entity_id
_entity_poly.type
_entity_poly.pdbx_seq_one_letter_code
_entity_poly.pdbx_strand_id
1 'polypeptide(L)'
;SRGNRPDGLSSRVRVHEVILIVLLITQGALNGAINFPAGLAGILAFCDQLGRRCSGQSGFFKALDTETMALLWQRIKGNRTGKYETFARAMRVRRGNAATGGYFAAQDSGRCKKKRVYKLGRQSLEEMERLRHTLQEFVQQRMQQDFYA
;
A
#
# COMPACT_ATOMS: atom_id res chain seq x y z
N SER A 1 -25.59 -16.22 -18.23
CA SER A 1 -24.77 -16.40 -17.02
C SER A 1 -24.27 -15.04 -16.54
N ARG A 2 -24.98 -14.40 -15.61
CA ARG A 2 -24.61 -13.08 -15.05
C ARG A 2 -23.54 -13.31 -13.99
N GLY A 3 -22.32 -12.91 -14.29
CA GLY A 3 -21.17 -13.11 -13.40
C GLY A 3 -21.36 -12.37 -12.09
N ASN A 4 -21.20 -13.11 -10.99
CA ASN A 4 -21.00 -12.60 -9.64
C ASN A 4 -19.88 -11.54 -9.66
N ARG A 5 -20.23 -10.27 -9.81
CA ARG A 5 -19.33 -9.18 -9.47
C ARG A 5 -19.61 -8.82 -8.01
N PRO A 6 -18.58 -8.73 -7.15
CA PRO A 6 -18.75 -8.12 -5.84
C PRO A 6 -18.97 -6.61 -6.04
N ASP A 7 -20.21 -6.23 -6.36
CA ASP A 7 -20.55 -4.93 -6.96
C ASP A 7 -20.54 -3.73 -5.98
N GLY A 8 -20.15 -3.90 -4.72
CA GLY A 8 -20.12 -2.81 -3.73
C GLY A 8 -18.73 -2.30 -3.32
N LEU A 9 -17.78 -3.21 -3.14
CA LEU A 9 -16.48 -2.90 -2.54
C LEU A 9 -15.48 -2.35 -3.56
N SER A 10 -15.52 -2.90 -4.77
CA SER A 10 -14.51 -2.67 -5.80
C SER A 10 -14.41 -1.20 -6.24
N SER A 11 -15.53 -0.48 -6.36
CA SER A 11 -15.55 0.93 -6.78
C SER A 11 -15.03 1.88 -5.69
N ARG A 12 -15.21 1.51 -4.41
CA ARG A 12 -14.86 2.35 -3.24
C ARG A 12 -13.39 2.25 -2.85
N VAL A 13 -12.76 1.09 -3.05
CA VAL A 13 -11.36 0.89 -2.65
C VAL A 13 -10.42 1.80 -3.44
N ARG A 14 -9.64 2.59 -2.70
CA ARG A 14 -8.72 3.61 -3.21
C ARG A 14 -7.31 3.03 -3.25
N VAL A 15 -6.53 3.44 -4.25
CA VAL A 15 -5.18 2.89 -4.49
C VAL A 15 -4.23 3.10 -3.31
N HIS A 16 -4.34 4.22 -2.59
CA HIS A 16 -3.51 4.48 -1.41
C HIS A 16 -3.82 3.50 -0.29
N GLU A 17 -5.09 3.22 0.02
CA GLU A 17 -5.48 2.25 1.06
C GLU A 17 -4.82 0.88 0.82
N VAL A 18 -4.85 0.41 -0.44
CA VAL A 18 -4.20 -0.84 -0.84
C VAL A 18 -2.69 -0.79 -0.60
N ILE A 19 -2.03 0.30 -1.00
CA ILE A 19 -0.59 0.49 -0.82
C ILE A 19 -0.23 0.49 0.67
N LEU A 20 -0.97 1.23 1.49
CA LEU A 20 -0.74 1.34 2.93
C LEU A 20 -0.83 -0.03 3.60
N ILE A 21 -1.88 -0.80 3.29
CA ILE A 21 -2.07 -2.16 3.83
C ILE A 21 -0.91 -3.07 3.40
N VAL A 22 -0.55 -3.11 2.11
CA VAL A 22 0.54 -3.97 1.64
C VAL A 22 1.88 -3.58 2.27
N LEU A 23 2.15 -2.28 2.47
CA LEU A 23 3.36 -1.82 3.12
C LEU A 23 3.42 -2.21 4.61
N LEU A 24 2.32 -2.04 5.34
CA LEU A 24 2.22 -2.44 6.74
C LEU A 24 2.36 -3.96 6.91
N ILE A 25 1.77 -4.75 6.00
CA ILE A 25 1.95 -6.21 5.96
C ILE A 25 3.42 -6.57 5.75
N THR A 26 4.07 -5.99 4.74
CA THR A 26 5.49 -6.25 4.45
C THR A 26 6.37 -5.89 5.64
N GLN A 27 6.09 -4.77 6.33
CA GLN A 27 6.84 -4.36 7.51
C GLN A 27 6.58 -5.28 8.72
N GLY A 28 5.32 -5.67 8.96
CA GLY A 28 4.95 -6.60 10.03
C GLY A 28 5.60 -7.97 9.86
N ALA A 29 5.66 -8.47 8.62
CA ALA A 29 6.35 -9.71 8.29
C ALA A 29 7.87 -9.64 8.54
N LEU A 30 8.51 -8.50 8.23
CA LEU A 30 9.93 -8.29 8.51
C LEU A 30 10.23 -8.24 10.02
N ASN A 31 9.32 -7.68 10.81
CA ASN A 31 9.51 -7.50 12.24
C ASN A 31 9.07 -8.72 13.07
N GLY A 32 8.63 -9.81 12.43
CA GLY A 32 8.11 -11.01 13.11
C GLY A 32 6.84 -10.77 13.93
N ALA A 33 6.18 -9.62 13.76
CA ALA A 33 5.09 -9.17 14.62
C ALA A 33 3.72 -9.72 14.19
N ILE A 34 3.57 -10.15 12.94
CA ILE A 34 2.28 -10.59 12.40
C ILE A 34 2.50 -11.74 11.41
N ASN A 35 1.79 -12.86 11.61
CA ASN A 35 1.67 -13.96 10.64
C ASN A 35 0.78 -13.54 9.46
N PHE A 36 1.19 -12.50 8.73
CA PHE A 36 0.56 -12.20 7.44
C PHE A 36 0.98 -13.24 6.40
N PRO A 37 0.14 -13.52 5.39
CA PRO A 37 0.50 -14.42 4.32
C PRO A 37 1.81 -13.98 3.69
N ALA A 38 2.84 -14.82 3.76
CA ALA A 38 4.19 -14.51 3.28
C ALA A 38 4.20 -14.03 1.82
N GLY A 39 3.21 -14.45 1.02
CA GLY A 39 3.06 -14.05 -0.39
C GLY A 39 2.75 -12.57 -0.63
N LEU A 40 2.31 -11.80 0.37
CA LEU A 40 2.16 -10.33 0.24
C LEU A 40 3.45 -9.58 0.62
N ALA A 41 4.31 -10.20 1.43
CA ALA A 41 5.60 -9.63 1.80
C ALA A 41 6.51 -9.60 0.57
N GLY A 42 6.92 -8.39 0.17
CA GLY A 42 7.79 -8.22 -0.99
C GLY A 42 7.07 -7.83 -2.29
N ILE A 43 5.78 -7.49 -2.25
CA ILE A 43 5.13 -6.78 -3.38
C ILE A 43 5.57 -5.31 -3.38
N LEU A 44 5.36 -4.64 -2.24
CA LEU A 44 5.81 -3.27 -1.97
C LEU A 44 6.68 -3.25 -0.72
N ALA A 45 7.69 -2.38 -0.70
CA ALA A 45 8.51 -2.15 0.50
C ALA A 45 8.83 -0.67 0.68
N PHE A 46 8.99 -0.26 1.93
CA PHE A 46 9.58 1.04 2.26
C PHE A 46 11.01 1.10 1.71
N CYS A 47 11.37 2.28 1.23
CA CYS A 47 12.70 2.54 0.71
C CYS A 47 13.15 3.97 1.01
N ASP A 48 14.42 4.27 0.80
CA ASP A 48 14.91 5.64 0.76
C ASP A 48 14.60 6.30 -0.60
N GLN A 49 14.98 7.57 -0.75
CA GLN A 49 14.81 8.32 -2.00
C GLN A 49 15.56 7.69 -3.20
N LEU A 50 16.59 6.88 -2.94
CA LEU A 50 17.39 6.19 -3.96
C LEU A 50 16.79 4.83 -4.34
N GLY A 51 15.77 4.37 -3.62
CA GLY A 51 15.10 3.09 -3.82
C GLY A 51 15.78 1.91 -3.11
N ARG A 52 16.64 2.17 -2.12
CA ARG A 52 17.21 1.14 -1.23
C ARG A 52 16.21 0.80 -0.15
N ARG A 53 16.01 -0.49 0.14
CA ARG A 53 15.00 -0.96 1.10
C ARG A 53 15.31 -0.44 2.50
N CYS A 54 14.27 -0.02 3.21
CA CYS A 54 14.32 0.34 4.62
C CYS A 54 13.70 -0.77 5.47
N SER A 55 14.23 -0.98 6.67
CA SER A 55 13.63 -1.85 7.69
C SER A 55 12.42 -1.19 8.37
N GLY A 56 12.43 0.14 8.48
CA GLY A 56 11.36 0.93 9.05
C GLY A 56 10.51 1.67 8.01
N GLN A 57 9.45 2.31 8.51
CA GLN A 57 8.60 3.21 7.74
C GLN A 57 9.42 4.35 7.14
N SER A 58 9.09 4.72 5.89
CA SER A 58 9.73 5.81 5.15
C SER A 58 8.68 6.58 4.36
N GLY A 59 8.99 7.84 4.03
CA GLY A 59 8.19 8.64 3.10
C GLY A 59 8.24 8.14 1.64
N PHE A 60 9.08 7.15 1.35
CA PHE A 60 9.17 6.52 0.02
C PHE A 60 8.89 5.03 0.09
N PHE A 61 8.36 4.51 -1.01
CA PHE A 61 8.20 3.08 -1.23
C PHE A 61 8.55 2.68 -2.65
N LYS A 62 8.87 1.40 -2.82
CA LYS A 62 9.20 0.79 -4.11
C LYS A 62 8.30 -0.41 -4.38
N ALA A 63 7.82 -0.51 -5.62
CA ALA A 63 7.21 -1.74 -6.11
C ALA A 63 8.32 -2.71 -6.53
N LEU A 64 8.40 -3.83 -5.81
CA LEU A 64 9.39 -4.89 -6.02
C LEU A 64 8.88 -5.91 -7.02
N ASP A 65 7.62 -6.35 -6.85
CA ASP A 65 6.92 -7.23 -7.77
C ASP A 65 5.73 -6.52 -8.42
N THR A 66 5.93 -6.07 -9.65
CA THR A 66 4.90 -5.36 -10.42
C THR A 66 3.83 -6.28 -10.99
N GLU A 67 4.14 -7.55 -11.21
CA GLU A 67 3.20 -8.52 -11.76
C GLU A 67 2.18 -8.90 -10.70
N THR A 68 2.65 -9.29 -9.51
CA THR A 68 1.76 -9.59 -8.37
C THR A 68 0.95 -8.35 -7.96
N MET A 69 1.53 -7.15 -7.98
CA MET A 69 0.77 -5.92 -7.73
C MET A 69 -0.31 -5.67 -8.80
N ALA A 70 -0.03 -5.97 -10.07
CA ALA A 70 -1.02 -5.83 -11.13
C ALA A 70 -2.19 -6.82 -10.94
N LEU A 71 -1.89 -8.09 -10.64
CA LEU A 71 -2.87 -9.12 -10.36
C LEU A 71 -3.74 -8.77 -9.15
N LEU A 72 -3.12 -8.29 -8.06
CA LEU A 72 -3.83 -7.83 -6.88
C LEU A 72 -4.77 -6.66 -7.21
N TRP A 73 -4.27 -5.65 -7.94
CA TRP A 73 -5.09 -4.50 -8.34
C TRP A 73 -6.24 -4.89 -9.28
N GLN A 74 -6.00 -5.80 -10.23
CA GLN A 74 -7.02 -6.38 -11.10
C GLN A 74 -8.14 -7.03 -10.30
N ARG A 75 -7.77 -7.91 -9.35
CA ARG A 75 -8.70 -8.62 -8.46
C ARG A 75 -9.55 -7.64 -7.66
N ILE A 76 -8.93 -6.64 -7.04
CA ILE A 76 -9.62 -5.60 -6.26
C ILE A 76 -10.60 -4.81 -7.12
N LYS A 77 -10.18 -4.41 -8.33
CA LYS A 77 -10.99 -3.56 -9.23
C LYS A 77 -11.94 -4.35 -10.14
N GLY A 78 -11.98 -5.68 -10.05
CA GLY A 78 -12.79 -6.54 -10.91
C GLY A 78 -12.43 -6.41 -12.41
N ASN A 79 -11.21 -5.97 -12.73
CA ASN A 79 -10.76 -5.77 -14.10
C ASN A 79 -9.97 -6.99 -14.60
N ARG A 80 -10.36 -7.56 -15.74
CA ARG A 80 -9.73 -8.74 -16.34
C ARG A 80 -8.43 -8.44 -17.12
N THR A 81 -8.14 -7.18 -17.43
CA THR A 81 -7.02 -6.78 -18.31
C THR A 81 -6.06 -5.76 -17.69
N GLY A 82 -6.22 -5.44 -16.40
CA GLY A 82 -5.48 -4.36 -15.74
C GLY A 82 -3.97 -4.63 -15.63
N LYS A 83 -3.13 -3.86 -16.32
CA LYS A 83 -1.66 -3.98 -16.18
C LYS A 83 -1.14 -3.16 -15.01
N TYR A 84 0.13 -3.34 -14.62
CA TYR A 84 0.77 -2.51 -13.59
C TYR A 84 0.67 -1.01 -13.91
N GLU A 85 0.67 -0.64 -15.19
CA GLU A 85 0.51 0.73 -15.66
C GLU A 85 -0.83 1.34 -15.21
N THR A 86 -1.88 0.54 -15.09
CA THR A 86 -3.20 1.00 -14.61
C THR A 86 -3.17 1.34 -13.12
N PHE A 87 -2.47 0.53 -12.32
CA PHE A 87 -2.18 0.82 -10.92
C PHE A 87 -1.31 2.08 -10.77
N ALA A 88 -0.24 2.20 -11.57
CA ALA A 88 0.60 3.39 -11.59
C ALA A 88 -0.15 4.65 -12.06
N ARG A 89 -1.14 4.51 -12.94
CA ARG A 89 -2.04 5.60 -13.35
C ARG A 89 -2.95 6.00 -12.20
N ALA A 90 -3.53 5.05 -11.46
CA ALA A 90 -4.38 5.33 -10.30
C ALA A 90 -3.62 6.13 -9.22
N MET A 91 -2.35 5.80 -8.96
CA MET A 91 -1.49 6.60 -8.07
C MET A 91 -1.30 8.03 -8.56
N ARG A 92 -1.03 8.21 -9.87
CA ARG A 92 -0.85 9.54 -10.46
C ARG A 92 -2.10 10.41 -10.36
N VAL A 93 -3.30 9.83 -10.50
CA VAL A 93 -4.58 10.56 -10.33
C VAL A 93 -4.78 11.02 -8.88
N ARG A 94 -4.26 10.28 -7.91
CA ARG A 94 -4.31 10.63 -6.48
C ARG A 94 -3.16 11.51 -6.01
N ARG A 95 -2.28 11.94 -6.92
CA ARG A 95 -1.29 12.99 -6.65
C ARG A 95 -2.08 14.29 -6.49
N GLY A 96 -2.18 14.76 -5.25
CA GLY A 96 -2.87 16.02 -4.97
C GLY A 96 -2.11 17.21 -5.57
N ASN A 97 -2.81 18.34 -5.71
CA ASN A 97 -2.14 19.60 -6.00
C ASN A 97 -1.26 19.99 -4.80
N ALA A 98 -0.15 20.68 -5.05
CA ALA A 98 0.85 21.03 -4.04
C ALA A 98 0.27 21.66 -2.76
N ALA A 99 -0.84 22.41 -2.89
CA ALA A 99 -1.56 23.05 -1.79
C ALA A 99 -2.27 22.07 -0.81
N THR A 100 -2.61 20.86 -1.26
CA THR A 100 -3.44 19.90 -0.48
C THR A 100 -2.65 18.72 0.09
N GLY A 101 -1.35 18.63 -0.21
CA GLY A 101 -0.47 17.56 0.30
C GLY A 101 -0.69 16.16 -0.30
N GLY A 102 -1.87 15.89 -0.89
CA GLY A 102 -2.23 14.68 -1.64
C GLY A 102 -1.95 13.34 -0.95
N TYR A 103 -2.32 12.25 -1.61
CA TYR A 103 -1.94 10.90 -1.19
C TYR A 103 -0.56 10.50 -1.69
N PHE A 104 -0.13 11.07 -2.81
CA PHE A 104 1.21 10.88 -3.36
C PHE A 104 1.82 12.23 -3.68
N ALA A 105 3.13 12.33 -3.53
CA ALA A 105 3.90 13.51 -3.89
C ALA A 105 4.67 13.28 -5.21
N ALA A 106 5.09 14.38 -5.85
CA ALA A 106 6.11 14.29 -6.88
C ALA A 106 7.42 13.82 -6.26
N GLN A 107 8.15 12.96 -6.96
CA GLN A 107 9.56 12.71 -6.65
C GLN A 107 10.32 13.96 -7.09
N ASP A 108 11.03 14.60 -6.17
CA ASP A 108 11.72 15.87 -6.42
C ASP A 108 12.60 15.78 -7.68
N SER A 109 12.61 16.85 -8.46
CA SER A 109 13.08 16.94 -9.85
C SER A 109 14.61 16.90 -10.03
N GLY A 110 15.32 16.11 -9.22
CA GLY A 110 16.76 15.85 -9.36
C GLY A 110 17.06 14.71 -10.33
N ARG A 111 18.24 14.75 -10.97
CA ARG A 111 18.76 13.72 -11.89
C ARG A 111 18.49 12.32 -11.34
N CYS A 112 17.76 11.51 -12.11
CA CYS A 112 17.35 10.13 -11.86
C CYS A 112 16.05 9.91 -11.05
N LYS A 113 14.89 10.17 -11.68
CA LYS A 113 13.63 9.50 -11.31
C LYS A 113 13.86 7.98 -11.31
N LYS A 114 13.85 7.35 -10.15
CA LYS A 114 14.04 5.90 -10.03
C LYS A 114 12.75 5.20 -10.47
N LYS A 115 12.87 4.24 -11.38
CA LYS A 115 11.72 3.44 -11.83
C LYS A 115 11.07 2.77 -10.61
N ARG A 116 9.74 2.83 -10.54
CA ARG A 116 8.91 2.15 -9.54
C ARG A 116 9.14 2.61 -8.10
N VAL A 117 9.78 3.75 -7.90
CA VAL A 117 9.89 4.42 -6.59
C VAL A 117 8.87 5.55 -6.53
N TYR A 118 8.17 5.66 -5.41
CA TYR A 118 7.08 6.60 -5.21
C TYR A 118 7.23 7.28 -3.85
N LYS A 119 6.82 8.55 -3.77
CA LYS A 119 6.81 9.34 -2.54
C LYS A 119 5.38 9.42 -2.00
N LEU A 120 5.19 9.03 -0.75
CA LEU A 120 3.92 9.20 -0.05
C LEU A 120 3.67 10.69 0.17
N GLY A 121 2.42 11.10 -0.05
CA GLY A 121 1.95 12.43 0.31
C GLY A 121 1.59 12.48 1.79
N ARG A 122 1.34 13.69 2.28
CA ARG A 122 1.02 13.93 3.70
C ARG A 122 -0.20 13.12 4.16
N GLN A 123 -1.25 13.05 3.33
CA GLN A 123 -2.48 12.32 3.68
C GLN A 123 -2.23 10.83 3.86
N SER A 124 -1.36 10.22 3.04
CA SER A 124 -1.01 8.81 3.17
C SER A 124 -0.23 8.53 4.45
N LEU A 125 0.65 9.45 4.88
CA LEU A 125 1.40 9.29 6.13
C LEU A 125 0.47 9.38 7.35
N GLU A 126 -0.46 10.33 7.34
CA GLU A 126 -1.47 10.48 8.40
C GLU A 126 -2.40 9.26 8.46
N GLU A 127 -2.89 8.76 7.31
CA GLU A 127 -3.71 7.55 7.26
C GLU A 127 -2.95 6.29 7.66
N MET A 128 -1.67 6.18 7.30
CA MET A 128 -0.82 5.05 7.70
C MET A 128 -0.71 4.97 9.21
N GLU A 129 -0.52 6.10 9.88
CA GLU A 129 -0.39 6.14 11.34
C GLU A 129 -1.71 5.76 12.02
N ARG A 130 -2.85 6.24 11.51
CA ARG A 130 -4.17 5.81 11.99
C ARG A 130 -4.38 4.30 11.82
N LEU A 131 -4.07 3.77 10.64
CA LEU A 131 -4.18 2.33 10.37
C LEU A 131 -3.28 1.51 11.30
N ARG A 132 -2.06 1.99 11.56
CA ARG A 132 -1.12 1.35 12.49
C ARG A 132 -1.70 1.28 13.90
N HIS A 133 -2.26 2.38 14.40
CA HIS A 133 -2.92 2.40 15.71
C HIS A 133 -4.12 1.45 15.77
N THR A 134 -5.01 1.49 14.78
CA THR A 134 -6.17 0.59 14.72
C THR A 134 -5.74 -0.88 14.70
N LEU A 135 -4.71 -1.24 13.91
CA LEU A 135 -4.19 -2.61 13.88
C LEU A 135 -3.59 -3.04 15.22
N GLN A 136 -2.90 -2.13 15.92
CA GLN A 136 -2.36 -2.41 17.27
C GLN A 136 -3.47 -2.63 18.30
N GLU A 137 -4.52 -1.81 18.27
CA GLU A 137 -5.69 -1.97 19.13
C GLU A 137 -6.38 -3.33 18.91
N PHE A 138 -6.56 -3.73 17.64
CA PHE A 138 -7.12 -5.04 17.31
C PHE A 138 -6.27 -6.20 17.85
N VAL A 139 -4.94 -6.11 17.73
CA VAL A 139 -4.03 -7.13 18.27
C VAL A 139 -4.15 -7.19 19.80
N GLN A 140 -4.17 -6.04 20.49
CA GLN A 140 -4.31 -5.98 21.95
C GLN A 140 -5.65 -6.55 22.43
N GLN A 141 -6.76 -6.21 21.76
CA GLN A 141 -8.08 -6.74 22.08
C GLN A 141 -8.13 -8.26 21.90
N ARG A 142 -7.54 -8.79 20.82
CA ARG A 142 -7.48 -10.23 20.58
C ARG A 142 -6.64 -10.94 21.65
N MET A 143 -5.49 -10.38 22.02
CA MET A 143 -4.67 -10.93 23.11
C MET A 143 -5.41 -10.92 24.46
N GLN A 144 -6.24 -9.90 24.74
CA GLN A 144 -7.09 -9.91 25.94
C GLN A 144 -8.16 -11.00 25.86
N GLN A 145 -8.82 -11.17 24.71
CA GLN A 145 -9.83 -12.22 24.53
C GLN A 145 -9.24 -13.63 24.66
N ASP A 146 -8.06 -13.87 24.10
CA ASP A 146 -7.35 -15.15 24.21
C ASP A 146 -6.78 -15.39 25.63
N PHE A 147 -6.59 -14.35 26.44
CA PHE A 147 -6.13 -14.47 27.83
C PHE A 147 -7.27 -14.73 28.84
N TYR A 148 -8.49 -14.30 28.49
CA TYR A 148 -9.70 -14.51 29.32
C TYR A 148 -10.59 -15.66 28.82
N ALA A 149 -10.16 -16.40 27.79
CA ALA A 149 -10.79 -17.63 27.29
C ALA A 149 -10.06 -18.87 27.80
#